data_AF-A0A7C6YZG9-F1
#
_entry.id   AF-A0A7C6YZG9-F1
#
_cell.length_a   1.000
_cell.length_b   1.000
_cell.length_c   1.000
_cell.angle_alpha   90.00
_cell.angle_beta   90.00
_cell.angle_gamma   90.00
#
_symmetry.space_group_name_H-M   'P 1'
#
loop_
_entity.id
_entity.type
_entity.pdbx_description
1 polymer ?
#
loop_
_entity_poly.entity_id
_entity_poly.type
_entity_poly.pdbx_seq_one_letter_code
_entity_poly.pdbx_strand_id
1 'polypeptide(L)'
;VYEVCTDHLDHIQNLIGYFKSKGMHNIAYVGPTPKCRADRRLEAFKNAMAFHNYELNENFIVQSTFNNNEICESIKELFTNDVCKPDAIIAGSPRFGMLAMKTCHMLNIKIPDEVGIVAIGSSKYFDIIYPSLSSIELPLYNMGLKAAQMFLEIIKGGDVEKIAVLPSEIIVRESM
;
A
#
# COMPACT_ATOMS: atom_id res chain seq x y z
N VAL A 1 1.50 -9.56 -25.99
CA VAL A 1 2.28 -9.11 -24.82
C VAL A 1 2.08 -10.17 -23.74
N TYR A 2 3.16 -10.66 -23.15
CA TYR A 2 3.13 -11.59 -22.01
C TYR A 2 3.32 -10.78 -20.74
N GLU A 3 2.61 -11.12 -19.66
CA GLU A 3 2.64 -10.38 -18.40
C GLU A 3 2.69 -11.33 -17.20
N VAL A 4 3.47 -10.96 -16.18
CA VAL A 4 3.42 -11.56 -14.85
C VAL A 4 2.99 -10.48 -13.87
N CYS A 5 1.84 -10.69 -13.22
CA CYS A 5 1.24 -9.73 -12.30
C CYS A 5 0.75 -10.42 -11.01
N THR A 6 0.07 -9.68 -10.15
CA THR A 6 -0.38 -10.16 -8.84
C THR A 6 -1.69 -9.47 -8.43
N ASP A 7 -2.48 -10.16 -7.62
CA ASP A 7 -3.85 -9.82 -7.17
C ASP A 7 -3.92 -8.79 -6.04
N HIS A 8 -2.80 -8.15 -5.68
CA HIS A 8 -2.70 -7.22 -4.54
C HIS A 8 -3.74 -6.08 -4.48
N LEU A 9 -4.35 -5.70 -5.62
CA LEU A 9 -5.40 -4.67 -5.64
C LEU A 9 -6.68 -5.18 -4.96
N ASP A 10 -6.97 -6.47 -5.05
CA ASP A 10 -8.17 -7.08 -4.46
C ASP A 10 -8.06 -7.10 -2.92
N HIS A 11 -6.85 -7.23 -2.38
CA HIS A 11 -6.59 -7.15 -0.94
C HIS A 11 -6.85 -5.77 -0.34
N ILE A 12 -6.82 -4.70 -1.15
CA ILE A 12 -7.16 -3.35 -0.66
C ILE A 12 -8.62 -3.32 -0.21
N GLN A 13 -9.52 -3.95 -0.97
CA GLN A 13 -10.93 -4.04 -0.58
C GLN A 13 -11.11 -4.79 0.74
N ASN A 14 -10.47 -5.96 0.86
CA ASN A 14 -10.51 -6.76 2.10
C ASN A 14 -9.98 -5.97 3.31
N LEU A 15 -8.91 -5.19 3.12
CA LEU A 15 -8.32 -4.36 4.16
C LEU A 15 -9.26 -3.23 4.61
N ILE A 16 -9.93 -2.53 3.68
CA ILE A 16 -10.95 -1.53 4.02
C ILE A 16 -12.11 -2.17 4.78
N GLY A 17 -12.56 -3.35 4.38
CA GLY A 17 -13.58 -4.11 5.12
C GLY A 17 -13.15 -4.45 6.55
N TYR A 18 -11.88 -4.83 6.74
CA TYR A 18 -11.30 -5.05 8.07
C TYR A 18 -11.30 -3.78 8.91
N PHE A 19 -10.83 -2.65 8.37
CA PHE A 19 -10.86 -1.35 9.07
C PHE A 19 -12.28 -0.95 9.50
N LYS A 20 -13.27 -1.20 8.63
CA LYS A 20 -14.68 -0.99 8.98
C LYS A 20 -15.15 -1.84 10.14
N SER A 21 -14.75 -3.11 10.16
CA SER A 21 -15.10 -4.02 11.26
C SER A 21 -14.48 -3.60 12.61
N LYS A 22 -13.40 -2.82 12.57
CA LYS A 22 -12.71 -2.26 13.74
C LYS A 22 -13.21 -0.86 14.15
N GLY A 23 -14.17 -0.29 13.42
CA GLY A 23 -14.69 1.05 13.70
C GLY A 23 -13.76 2.19 13.28
N MET A 24 -12.80 1.93 12.40
CA MET A 24 -11.98 2.98 11.79
C MET A 24 -12.80 3.71 10.72
N HIS A 25 -12.79 5.04 10.74
CA HIS A 25 -13.60 5.88 9.86
C HIS A 25 -12.75 6.68 8.88
N ASN A 26 -11.64 7.21 9.37
CA ASN A 26 -10.77 8.12 8.65
C ASN A 26 -9.58 7.35 8.06
N ILE A 27 -9.69 6.91 6.80
CA ILE A 27 -8.66 6.13 6.15
C ILE A 27 -7.95 6.99 5.12
N ALA A 28 -6.64 7.17 5.30
CA ALA A 28 -5.78 7.91 4.37
C ALA A 28 -5.03 7.00 3.41
N TYR A 29 -4.82 7.49 2.20
CA TYR A 29 -3.94 6.89 1.21
C TYR A 29 -2.74 7.81 0.99
N VAL A 30 -1.53 7.25 1.07
CA VAL A 30 -0.29 8.00 0.83
C VAL A 30 0.54 7.25 -0.22
N GLY A 31 0.69 7.84 -1.41
CA GLY A 31 1.32 7.17 -2.55
C GLY A 31 2.09 8.11 -3.47
N PRO A 32 2.79 7.56 -4.47
CA PRO A 32 3.55 8.37 -5.42
C PRO A 32 2.62 9.11 -6.40
N THR A 33 2.98 10.33 -6.78
CA THR A 33 2.37 11.01 -7.92
C THR A 33 2.78 10.30 -9.21
N PRO A 34 1.84 9.73 -9.97
CA PRO A 34 2.18 9.03 -11.20
C PRO A 34 2.71 9.97 -12.29
N LYS A 35 3.73 9.53 -13.04
CA LYS A 35 4.32 10.33 -14.15
C LYS A 35 3.56 10.21 -15.48
N CYS A 36 2.91 9.07 -15.75
CA CYS A 36 2.35 8.80 -17.09
C CYS A 36 0.99 8.07 -17.09
N ARG A 37 0.60 7.40 -16.01
CA ARG A 37 -0.64 6.61 -15.92
C ARG A 37 -1.23 6.74 -14.53
N ALA A 38 -2.55 6.75 -14.40
CA ALA A 38 -3.24 6.77 -13.11
C ALA A 38 -2.67 5.72 -12.14
N ASP A 39 -2.59 6.08 -10.87
CA ASP A 39 -2.12 5.17 -9.82
C ASP A 39 -3.19 4.11 -9.55
N ARG A 40 -2.98 2.90 -10.08
CA ARG A 40 -3.91 1.77 -9.93
C ARG A 40 -4.19 1.42 -8.47
N ARG A 41 -3.27 1.70 -7.54
CA ARG A 41 -3.45 1.45 -6.11
C ARG A 41 -4.37 2.50 -5.48
N LEU A 42 -4.23 3.76 -5.89
CA LEU A 42 -5.16 4.82 -5.49
C LEU A 42 -6.57 4.55 -6.04
N GLU A 43 -6.69 4.16 -7.30
CA GLU A 43 -8.00 3.83 -7.88
C GLU A 43 -8.65 2.64 -7.16
N ALA A 44 -7.89 1.58 -6.89
CA ALA A 44 -8.37 0.44 -6.11
C ALA A 44 -8.77 0.85 -4.68
N PHE A 45 -8.03 1.75 -4.03
CA PHE A 45 -8.40 2.34 -2.74
C PHE A 45 -9.73 3.10 -2.82
N LYS A 46 -9.89 4.00 -3.80
CA LYS A 46 -11.15 4.76 -3.99
C LYS A 46 -12.34 3.84 -4.21
N ASN A 47 -12.17 2.81 -5.05
CA ASN A 47 -13.20 1.80 -5.31
C ASN A 47 -13.54 0.99 -4.04
N ALA A 48 -12.54 0.60 -3.25
CA ALA A 48 -12.74 -0.12 -2.00
C ALA A 48 -13.47 0.72 -0.95
N MET A 49 -13.12 2.00 -0.82
CA MET A 49 -13.83 2.96 0.04
C MET A 49 -15.31 3.05 -0.34
N ALA A 50 -15.59 3.24 -1.64
CA ALA A 50 -16.96 3.29 -2.16
C ALA A 50 -17.72 1.97 -1.94
N PHE A 51 -17.10 0.82 -2.20
CA PHE A 51 -17.70 -0.50 -2.00
C PHE A 51 -18.16 -0.72 -0.56
N HIS A 52 -17.39 -0.23 0.41
CA HIS A 52 -17.72 -0.31 1.83
C HIS A 52 -18.53 0.88 2.35
N ASN A 53 -19.02 1.77 1.48
CA ASN A 53 -19.79 2.98 1.84
C ASN A 53 -19.03 3.91 2.80
N TYR A 54 -17.71 4.07 2.61
CA TYR A 54 -16.94 5.14 3.22
C TYR A 54 -17.13 6.45 2.45
N GLU A 55 -17.17 7.56 3.18
CA GLU A 55 -17.00 8.88 2.58
C GLU A 55 -15.53 9.08 2.20
N LEU A 56 -15.29 9.48 0.96
CA LEU A 56 -13.95 9.77 0.48
C LEU A 56 -13.59 11.22 0.82
N ASN A 57 -12.67 11.41 1.76
CA ASN A 57 -12.10 12.71 2.05
C ASN A 57 -10.86 12.93 1.17
N GLU A 58 -10.94 13.82 0.18
CA GLU A 58 -9.81 14.11 -0.72
C GLU A 58 -8.59 14.67 0.05
N ASN A 59 -8.77 15.27 1.23
CA ASN A 59 -7.65 15.71 2.07
C ASN A 59 -6.85 14.54 2.67
N PHE A 60 -7.40 13.32 2.64
CA PHE A 60 -6.73 12.09 3.07
C PHE A 60 -6.06 11.34 1.92
N ILE A 61 -6.06 11.90 0.71
CA ILE A 61 -5.31 11.39 -0.42
C ILE A 61 -4.06 12.24 -0.59
N VAL A 62 -2.92 11.67 -0.20
CA VAL A 62 -1.62 12.29 -0.36
C VAL A 62 -0.90 11.63 -1.52
N GLN A 63 -0.60 12.42 -2.54
CA GLN A 63 0.31 12.05 -3.61
C GLN A 63 1.55 12.93 -3.58
N SER A 64 2.73 12.31 -3.49
CA SER A 64 4.00 13.04 -3.41
C SER A 64 5.03 12.47 -4.38
N THR A 65 6.09 13.23 -4.63
CA THR A 65 7.22 12.74 -5.42
C THR A 65 7.99 11.64 -4.66
N PHE A 66 9.13 11.20 -5.20
CA PHE A 66 10.02 10.28 -4.47
C PHE A 66 11.03 11.00 -3.56
N ASN A 67 10.82 12.29 -3.27
CA ASN A 67 11.63 13.02 -2.30
C ASN A 67 11.17 12.70 -0.87
N ASN A 68 12.09 12.24 -0.02
CA ASN A 68 11.74 11.83 1.35
C ASN A 68 11.17 12.98 2.19
N ASN A 69 11.70 14.20 2.03
CA ASN A 69 11.27 15.34 2.84
C ASN A 69 9.86 15.78 2.43
N GLU A 70 9.58 15.80 1.13
CA GLU A 70 8.24 16.11 0.61
C GLU A 70 7.21 15.07 1.09
N ILE A 71 7.55 13.78 1.03
CA ILE A 71 6.67 12.72 1.56
C ILE A 71 6.41 12.92 3.05
N CYS A 72 7.46 13.18 3.85
CA CYS A 72 7.31 13.39 5.28
C CYS A 72 6.43 14.60 5.61
N GLU A 73 6.62 15.73 4.93
CA GLU A 73 5.80 16.93 5.14
C GLU A 73 4.34 16.69 4.74
N SER A 74 4.07 16.08 3.58
CA SER A 74 2.69 15.78 3.18
C SER A 74 1.99 14.79 4.14
N ILE A 75 2.72 13.83 4.72
CA ILE A 75 2.15 12.95 5.76
C ILE A 75 1.90 13.74 7.05
N LYS A 76 2.79 14.66 7.42
CA LYS A 76 2.63 15.50 8.61
C LYS A 76 1.40 16.40 8.49
N GLU A 77 1.11 16.92 7.30
CA GLU A 77 -0.10 17.70 7.02
C GLU A 77 -1.41 16.94 7.35
N LEU A 78 -1.43 15.61 7.22
CA LEU A 78 -2.58 14.78 7.62
C LEU A 78 -2.90 14.84 9.11
N PHE A 79 -1.90 15.15 9.95
CA PHE A 79 -2.03 15.14 11.40
C PHE A 79 -2.05 16.54 12.04
N THR A 80 -1.64 17.56 11.30
CA THR A 80 -1.63 18.97 11.76
C THR A 80 -2.87 19.75 11.34
N ASN A 81 -3.77 19.17 10.54
CA ASN A 81 -5.01 19.81 10.15
C ASN A 81 -6.06 19.67 11.27
N ASP A 82 -6.72 20.76 11.65
CA ASP A 82 -7.59 20.84 12.85
C ASP A 82 -8.95 20.13 12.72
N VAL A 83 -9.24 19.53 11.55
CA VAL A 83 -10.57 18.95 11.26
C VAL A 83 -10.69 17.50 11.74
N CYS A 84 -9.78 16.63 11.32
CA CYS A 84 -9.76 15.21 11.70
C CYS A 84 -8.42 14.54 11.35
N LYS A 85 -8.02 13.55 12.14
CA LYS A 85 -6.82 12.73 11.93
C LYS A 85 -7.20 11.38 11.30
N PRO A 86 -6.31 10.76 10.51
CA PRO A 86 -6.53 9.40 10.02
C PRO A 86 -6.43 8.37 11.15
N ASP A 87 -7.37 7.43 11.19
CA ASP A 87 -7.31 6.22 12.01
C ASP A 87 -6.40 5.17 11.37
N ALA A 88 -6.26 5.21 10.04
CA ALA A 88 -5.39 4.32 9.30
C ALA A 88 -4.75 4.98 8.07
N ILE A 89 -3.53 4.55 7.72
CA ILE A 89 -2.82 4.92 6.50
C ILE A 89 -2.55 3.67 5.66
N ILE A 90 -3.04 3.68 4.42
CA ILE A 90 -2.63 2.75 3.37
C ILE A 90 -1.54 3.42 2.54
N ALA A 91 -0.30 2.97 2.72
CA ALA A 91 0.84 3.46 1.97
C ALA A 91 0.99 2.70 0.65
N GLY A 92 0.94 3.42 -0.47
CA GLY A 92 1.03 2.89 -1.82
C GLY A 92 2.39 2.29 -2.20
N SER A 93 3.39 2.29 -1.32
CA SER A 93 4.67 1.58 -1.50
C SER A 93 5.41 1.36 -0.17
N PRO A 94 6.42 0.46 -0.11
CA PRO A 94 7.24 0.28 1.09
C PRO A 94 7.92 1.55 1.59
N ARG A 95 8.39 2.39 0.66
CA ARG A 95 9.05 3.67 1.00
C ARG A 95 8.09 4.62 1.71
N PHE A 96 6.88 4.76 1.18
CA PHE A 96 5.85 5.61 1.78
C PHE A 96 5.42 5.08 3.15
N GLY A 97 5.31 3.75 3.31
CA GLY A 97 5.01 3.14 4.60
C GLY A 97 6.07 3.44 5.66
N MET A 98 7.35 3.21 5.35
CA MET A 98 8.44 3.51 6.29
C MET A 98 8.55 5.01 6.61
N LEU A 99 8.29 5.90 5.65
CA LEU A 99 8.27 7.35 5.90
C LEU A 99 7.04 7.75 6.73
N ALA A 100 5.89 7.10 6.58
CA ALA A 100 4.73 7.31 7.44
C ALA A 100 5.05 6.93 8.89
N MET A 101 5.68 5.77 9.11
CA MET A 101 6.15 5.33 10.43
C MET A 101 7.11 6.37 11.04
N LYS A 102 8.09 6.83 10.26
CA LYS A 102 9.06 7.85 10.68
C LYS A 102 8.37 9.17 11.06
N THR A 103 7.45 9.65 10.22
CA THR A 103 6.75 10.91 10.46
C THR A 103 5.87 10.84 11.69
N CYS A 104 5.11 9.75 11.88
CA CYS A 104 4.30 9.56 13.07
C CYS A 104 5.15 9.55 14.34
N HIS A 105 6.30 8.84 14.30
CA HIS A 105 7.25 8.86 15.41
C HIS A 105 7.76 10.28 15.72
N MET A 106 8.13 11.07 14.71
CA MET A 106 8.57 12.46 14.88
C MET A 106 7.49 13.38 15.46
N LEU A 107 6.21 13.05 15.23
CA LEU A 107 5.05 13.77 15.75
C LEU A 107 4.55 13.24 17.09
N ASN A 108 5.22 12.24 17.68
CA ASN A 108 4.79 11.52 18.88
C ASN A 108 3.40 10.87 18.76
N ILE A 109 3.03 10.45 17.55
CA ILE A 109 1.78 9.72 17.28
C ILE A 109 2.06 8.23 17.49
N LYS A 110 1.24 7.58 18.30
CA LYS A 110 1.38 6.15 18.61
C LYS A 110 0.83 5.28 17.48
N ILE A 111 1.64 4.29 17.10
CA ILE A 111 1.27 3.23 16.17
C ILE A 111 1.26 1.92 16.98
N PRO A 112 0.20 1.10 16.95
CA PRO A 112 -1.04 1.27 16.18
C PRO A 112 -2.14 2.06 16.94
N ASP A 113 -1.90 2.45 18.20
CA ASP A 113 -2.95 2.94 19.11
C ASP A 113 -3.71 4.18 18.60
N GLU A 114 -3.04 5.12 17.93
CA GLU A 114 -3.65 6.33 17.37
C GLU A 114 -3.81 6.24 15.84
N VAL A 115 -2.93 5.50 15.16
CA VAL A 115 -3.02 5.29 13.71
C VAL A 115 -2.45 3.93 13.30
N GLY A 116 -3.23 3.15 12.57
CA GLY A 116 -2.77 1.94 11.90
C GLY A 116 -2.05 2.27 10.59
N ILE A 117 -0.98 1.54 10.24
CA ILE A 117 -0.23 1.77 8.99
C ILE A 117 -0.04 0.45 8.26
N VAL A 118 -0.36 0.44 6.97
CA VAL A 118 -0.19 -0.73 6.09
C VAL A 118 0.49 -0.32 4.79
N ALA A 119 1.55 -1.01 4.40
CA ALA A 119 2.23 -0.77 3.14
C ALA A 119 1.84 -1.77 2.04
N ILE A 120 1.66 -1.29 0.81
CA ILE A 120 1.52 -2.15 -0.37
C ILE A 120 2.92 -2.41 -0.94
N GLY A 121 3.39 -3.64 -0.90
CA GLY A 121 4.73 -4.02 -1.33
C GLY A 121 5.42 -4.95 -0.32
N SER A 122 6.66 -5.33 -0.64
CA SER A 122 7.47 -6.21 0.22
C SER A 122 8.80 -5.54 0.53
N SER A 123 9.28 -5.69 1.76
CA SER A 123 10.58 -5.19 2.20
C SER A 123 11.10 -6.03 3.35
N LYS A 124 12.37 -6.41 3.30
CA LYS A 124 13.08 -7.07 4.41
C LYS A 124 13.25 -6.22 5.67
N TYR A 125 12.75 -4.98 5.63
CA TYR A 125 12.84 -4.04 6.74
C TYR A 125 11.54 -4.01 7.56
N PHE A 126 10.43 -4.56 7.05
CA PHE A 126 9.12 -4.45 7.71
C PHE A 126 9.04 -5.17 9.05
N ASP A 127 9.79 -6.25 9.22
CA ASP A 127 9.85 -7.07 10.43
C ASP A 127 10.86 -6.58 11.48
N ILE A 128 11.83 -5.75 11.08
CA ILE A 128 12.90 -5.27 11.99
C ILE A 128 12.75 -3.81 12.43
N ILE A 129 11.87 -3.03 11.80
CA ILE A 129 11.52 -1.70 12.30
C ILE A 129 10.52 -1.82 13.46
N TYR A 130 10.48 -0.79 14.31
CA TYR A 130 9.58 -0.76 15.47
C TYR A 130 8.61 0.44 15.39
N PRO A 131 7.29 0.21 15.52
CA PRO A 131 6.64 -1.10 15.43
C PRO A 131 6.84 -1.74 14.04
N SER A 132 6.75 -3.06 13.98
CA SER A 132 6.86 -3.81 12.73
C SER A 132 5.68 -3.50 11.80
N LEU A 133 5.97 -3.28 10.51
CA LEU A 133 5.04 -2.71 9.55
C LEU A 133 4.22 -3.78 8.82
N SER A 134 2.91 -3.76 9.03
CA SER A 134 1.92 -4.56 8.29
C SER A 134 1.95 -4.23 6.81
N SER A 135 1.67 -5.22 5.96
CA SER A 135 1.78 -5.03 4.51
C SER A 135 0.91 -5.97 3.68
N ILE A 136 0.53 -5.53 2.48
CA ILE A 136 0.12 -6.40 1.39
C ILE A 136 1.38 -6.78 0.62
N GLU A 137 1.92 -7.97 0.89
CA GLU A 137 3.18 -8.44 0.32
C GLU A 137 3.01 -9.02 -1.07
N LEU A 138 3.86 -8.56 -1.98
CA LEU A 138 3.93 -9.03 -3.35
C LEU A 138 4.98 -10.15 -3.44
N PRO A 139 4.71 -11.24 -4.19
CA PRO A 139 5.63 -12.37 -4.33
C PRO A 139 6.75 -12.05 -5.34
N LEU A 140 7.48 -10.95 -5.15
CA LEU A 140 8.39 -10.35 -6.14
C LEU A 140 9.44 -11.33 -6.69
N TYR A 141 10.01 -12.18 -5.82
CA TYR A 141 10.96 -13.22 -6.23
C TYR A 141 10.30 -14.24 -7.18
N ASN A 142 9.13 -14.76 -6.80
CA ASN A 142 8.40 -15.73 -7.61
C ASN A 142 7.89 -15.10 -8.92
N MET A 143 7.53 -13.81 -8.91
CA MET A 143 7.17 -13.09 -10.13
C MET A 143 8.35 -13.02 -11.10
N GLY A 144 9.54 -12.67 -10.60
CA GLY A 144 10.76 -12.67 -11.41
C GLY A 144 11.11 -14.06 -11.95
N LEU A 145 11.02 -15.09 -11.10
CA LEU A 145 11.25 -16.48 -11.49
C LEU A 145 10.27 -16.93 -12.58
N LYS A 146 8.97 -16.68 -12.41
CA LYS A 146 7.93 -17.01 -13.40
C LYS A 146 8.15 -16.28 -14.71
N ALA A 147 8.52 -15.00 -14.67
CA ALA A 147 8.83 -14.23 -15.87
C ALA A 147 10.02 -14.83 -16.64
N ALA A 148 11.10 -15.21 -15.95
CA ALA A 148 12.26 -15.86 -16.56
C ALA A 148 11.90 -17.24 -17.15
N GLN A 149 11.11 -18.05 -16.44
CA GLN A 149 10.61 -19.34 -16.93
C GLN A 149 9.78 -19.16 -18.21
N MET A 150 8.81 -18.23 -18.20
CA MET A 150 7.98 -17.94 -19.37
C MET A 150 8.83 -17.49 -20.57
N PHE A 151 9.81 -16.61 -20.34
CA PHE A 151 10.72 -16.14 -21.38
C PHE A 151 11.53 -17.28 -22.01
N LEU A 152 12.07 -18.19 -21.19
CA LEU A 152 12.83 -19.34 -21.68
C LEU A 152 11.96 -20.30 -22.50
N GLU A 153 10.72 -20.54 -22.10
CA GLU A 153 9.79 -21.39 -22.85
C GLU A 153 9.41 -20.76 -24.19
N ILE A 154 9.18 -19.43 -24.24
CA ILE A 154 8.94 -18.71 -25.49
C ILE A 154 10.11 -18.88 -26.48
N ILE A 155 11.37 -18.77 -26.01
CA ILE A 155 12.55 -18.93 -26.86
C ILE A 155 12.66 -20.34 -27.45
N LYS A 156 12.20 -21.35 -26.71
CA LYS A 156 12.18 -22.75 -27.18
C LYS A 156 11.02 -23.05 -28.15
N GLY A 157 10.16 -22.07 -28.43
CA GLY A 157 8.93 -22.27 -29.21
C GLY A 157 7.83 -22.99 -28.43
N GLY A 158 7.92 -23.02 -27.10
CA GLY A 158 6.88 -23.53 -26.23
C GLY A 158 5.70 -22.57 -26.13
N ASP A 159 4.54 -23.11 -25.74
CA ASP A 159 3.35 -22.33 -25.46
C ASP A 159 3.31 -21.94 -23.98
N VAL A 160 3.00 -20.67 -23.69
CA VAL A 160 2.90 -20.15 -22.32
C VAL A 160 1.65 -19.29 -22.18
N GLU A 161 1.10 -19.27 -20.97
CA GLU A 161 0.00 -18.37 -20.63
C GLU A 161 0.39 -16.92 -20.92
N LYS A 162 -0.52 -16.16 -21.54
CA LYS A 162 -0.27 -14.74 -21.83
C LYS A 162 -0.19 -13.89 -20.56
N ILE A 163 -0.93 -14.25 -19.52
CA ILE A 163 -0.99 -13.53 -18.25
C ILE A 163 -0.87 -14.55 -17.12
N ALA A 164 0.19 -14.45 -16.32
CA ALA A 164 0.35 -15.23 -15.11
C ALA A 164 0.09 -14.33 -13.89
N VAL A 165 -0.90 -14.68 -13.07
CA VAL A 165 -1.24 -13.98 -11.82
C VAL A 165 -0.71 -14.78 -10.65
N LEU A 166 0.15 -14.18 -9.82
CA LEU A 166 0.65 -14.81 -8.60
C LEU A 166 -0.06 -14.24 -7.37
N PRO A 167 -0.35 -15.08 -6.36
CA PRO A 167 -1.04 -14.64 -5.16
C PRO A 167 -0.14 -13.74 -4.30
N SER A 168 -0.70 -12.62 -3.87
CA SER A 168 -0.17 -11.76 -2.82
C SER A 168 -0.87 -12.05 -1.50
N GLU A 169 -0.30 -11.56 -0.39
CA GLU A 169 -0.78 -11.89 0.95
C GLU A 169 -0.81 -10.65 1.85
N ILE A 170 -1.81 -10.56 2.74
CA ILE A 170 -1.82 -9.56 3.80
C ILE A 170 -1.06 -10.13 5.00
N ILE A 171 0.03 -9.47 5.38
CA ILE A 171 0.83 -9.80 6.55
C ILE A 171 0.57 -8.76 7.64
N VAL A 172 -0.14 -9.18 8.68
CA VAL A 172 -0.45 -8.35 9.85
C VAL A 172 0.74 -8.39 10.83
N ARG A 173 1.19 -7.22 11.24
CA ARG A 173 2.27 -6.97 12.20
C ARG A 173 1.82 -5.93 13.24
N GLU A 174 2.76 -5.40 14.01
CA GLU A 174 2.48 -4.49 15.14
C GLU A 174 1.88 -3.13 14.73
N SER A 175 1.95 -2.73 13.46
CA SER A 175 1.41 -1.45 12.99
C SER A 175 -0.09 -1.46 12.66
N MET A 176 -0.82 -2.54 12.93
CA MET A 176 -2.27 -2.68 12.69
C MET A 176 -3.04 -3.17 13.91
#